data_AF-A0A2W0AXB5-F1
#
_entry.id   AF-A0A2W0AXB5-F1
#
_cell.length_a   1.000
_cell.length_b   1.000
_cell.length_c   1.000
_cell.angle_alpha   90.00
_cell.angle_beta   90.00
_cell.angle_gamma   90.00
#
_symmetry.space_group_name_H-M   'P 1'
#
loop_
_entity.id
_entity.type
_entity.pdbx_description
1 polymer ?
#
loop_
_entity_poly.entity_id
_entity_poly.type
_entity_poly.pdbx_seq_one_letter_code
_entity_poly.pdbx_strand_id
1 'polypeptide(L)'
;MRPTLAVLALALCASAQGQERSAAVKDVALWYQAFDRNDPALLDRILSETWVEFPPAPGQPAGPDGAKQILAQLRTAFPDMTIKMQEVLQDGNKVIVRSEIAGTQRNAFLGFAAKHRKMTIQAIDIHEFILEN
;
A
#
# COMPACT_ATOMS: atom_id res chain seq x y z
N MET A 1 49.09 21.97 -33.83
CA MET A 1 49.30 20.79 -32.98
C MET A 1 48.25 20.81 -31.86
N ARG A 2 47.31 19.87 -31.93
CA ARG A 2 46.58 19.09 -30.88
C ARG A 2 46.43 19.64 -29.42
N PRO A 3 45.36 19.22 -28.71
CA PRO A 3 44.10 19.95 -28.47
C PRO A 3 43.77 20.02 -26.95
N THR A 4 42.58 20.47 -26.51
CA THR A 4 41.70 19.71 -25.58
C THR A 4 40.51 20.51 -24.99
N LEU A 5 39.33 19.92 -25.19
CA LEU A 5 38.20 19.76 -24.26
C LEU A 5 37.42 20.97 -23.73
N ALA A 6 36.31 21.26 -24.41
CA ALA A 6 35.08 21.72 -23.76
C ALA A 6 34.27 20.49 -23.31
N VAL A 7 34.28 20.17 -22.02
CA VAL A 7 33.29 19.27 -21.40
C VAL A 7 32.29 20.16 -20.70
N LEU A 8 31.20 20.46 -21.39
CA LEU A 8 30.02 21.08 -20.79
C LEU A 8 29.31 20.01 -19.96
N ALA A 9 29.73 19.83 -18.71
CA ALA A 9 28.96 19.09 -17.73
C ALA A 9 27.75 19.95 -17.35
N LEU A 10 26.69 19.92 -18.16
CA LEU A 10 25.41 20.48 -17.76
C LEU A 10 24.86 19.55 -16.68
N ALA A 11 25.07 19.96 -15.43
CA ALA A 11 24.45 19.36 -14.28
C ALA A 11 22.93 19.35 -14.49
N LEU A 12 22.37 18.18 -14.80
CA LEU A 12 21.01 17.89 -14.34
C LEU A 12 21.11 17.87 -12.82
N CYS A 13 20.95 19.05 -12.21
CA CYS A 13 20.50 19.16 -10.84
C CYS A 13 19.20 18.37 -10.78
N ALA A 14 19.31 17.12 -10.35
CA ALA A 14 18.19 16.33 -9.88
C ALA A 14 17.43 17.24 -8.92
N SER A 15 16.19 17.61 -9.29
CA SER A 15 15.30 18.36 -8.44
C SER A 15 14.89 17.47 -7.27
N ALA A 16 15.78 17.36 -6.29
CA ALA A 16 15.55 16.73 -5.02
C ALA A 16 14.86 17.71 -4.07
N GLN A 17 13.65 18.17 -4.41
CA GLN A 17 12.67 18.73 -3.46
C GLN A 17 11.30 18.86 -4.14
N GLY A 18 10.35 18.05 -3.67
CA GLY A 18 8.91 18.34 -3.73
C GLY A 18 8.20 18.12 -5.06
N GLN A 19 8.35 16.95 -5.70
CA GLN A 19 7.33 16.54 -6.66
C GLN A 19 6.03 16.26 -5.88
N GLU A 20 4.96 17.02 -6.16
CA GLU A 20 3.64 16.70 -5.60
C GLU A 20 3.33 15.23 -5.90
N ARG A 21 3.00 14.45 -4.86
CA ARG A 21 2.60 13.05 -5.03
C ARG A 21 1.37 12.99 -5.93
N SER A 22 1.39 12.10 -6.92
CA SER A 22 0.27 11.87 -7.83
C SER A 22 -1.00 11.50 -7.07
N ALA A 23 -2.17 11.66 -7.69
CA ALA A 23 -3.44 11.23 -7.11
C ALA A 23 -3.40 9.74 -6.71
N ALA A 24 -2.86 8.88 -7.58
CA ALA A 24 -2.68 7.45 -7.30
C ALA A 24 -1.86 7.20 -6.01
N VAL A 25 -0.75 7.91 -5.81
CA VAL A 25 0.05 7.77 -4.58
C VAL A 25 -0.70 8.28 -3.35
N LYS A 26 -1.53 9.32 -3.48
CA LYS A 26 -2.39 9.83 -2.40
C LYS A 26 -3.46 8.82 -2.03
N ASP A 27 -4.13 8.21 -3.01
CA ASP A 27 -5.15 7.18 -2.79
C ASP A 27 -4.56 5.93 -2.15
N VAL A 28 -3.39 5.49 -2.59
CA VAL A 28 -2.66 4.41 -1.91
C VAL A 28 -2.32 4.80 -0.48
N ALA A 29 -1.86 6.03 -0.20
CA ALA A 29 -1.62 6.44 1.19
C ALA A 29 -2.90 6.42 2.05
N LEU A 30 -4.08 6.65 1.45
CA LEU A 30 -5.37 6.52 2.15
C LEU A 30 -5.74 5.05 2.39
N TRP A 31 -5.38 4.12 1.51
CA TRP A 31 -5.51 2.67 1.76
C TRP A 31 -4.80 2.28 3.05
N TYR A 32 -3.51 2.62 3.18
CA TYR A 32 -2.75 2.30 4.39
C TYR A 32 -3.32 2.99 5.64
N GLN A 33 -3.84 4.22 5.52
CA GLN A 33 -4.53 4.90 6.62
C GLN A 33 -5.84 4.21 7.02
N ALA A 34 -6.61 3.69 6.06
CA ALA A 34 -7.83 2.93 6.32
C ALA A 34 -7.51 1.72 7.21
N PHE A 35 -6.46 0.98 6.85
CA PHE A 35 -6.02 -0.16 7.63
C PHE A 35 -5.47 0.26 8.97
N ASP A 36 -4.58 1.26 9.06
CA ASP A 36 -3.94 1.70 10.32
C ASP A 36 -4.93 2.29 11.33
N ARG A 37 -5.93 3.05 10.86
CA ARG A 37 -6.94 3.72 11.71
C ARG A 37 -8.23 2.92 11.91
N ASN A 38 -8.36 1.77 11.25
CA ASN A 38 -9.61 1.02 11.18
C ASN A 38 -10.77 1.87 10.65
N ASP A 39 -10.54 2.59 9.54
CA ASP A 39 -11.51 3.50 8.93
C ASP A 39 -11.99 2.95 7.56
N PRO A 40 -13.08 2.16 7.54
CA PRO A 40 -13.59 1.56 6.31
C PRO A 40 -14.14 2.59 5.31
N ALA A 41 -14.51 3.79 5.75
CA ALA A 41 -15.05 4.83 4.85
C ALA A 41 -13.99 5.38 3.89
N LEU A 42 -12.70 5.23 4.23
CA LEU A 42 -11.62 5.53 3.30
C LEU A 42 -11.58 4.55 2.12
N LEU A 43 -11.95 3.28 2.33
CA LEU A 43 -11.98 2.27 1.27
C LEU A 43 -13.08 2.56 0.24
N ASP A 44 -14.25 3.01 0.70
CA ASP A 44 -15.35 3.45 -0.16
C ASP A 44 -14.98 4.60 -1.09
N ARG A 45 -14.05 5.46 -0.64
CA ARG A 45 -13.66 6.66 -1.38
C ARG A 45 -12.62 6.40 -2.46
N ILE A 46 -11.78 5.38 -2.30
CA ILE A 46 -10.57 5.21 -3.10
C ILE A 46 -10.59 3.97 -4.00
N LEU A 47 -11.49 3.03 -3.76
CA LEU A 47 -11.57 1.81 -4.56
C LEU A 47 -12.69 1.88 -5.59
N SER A 48 -12.41 1.34 -6.78
CA SER A 48 -13.42 1.05 -7.79
C SER A 48 -14.38 -0.04 -7.30
N GLU A 49 -15.63 -0.01 -7.77
CA GLU A 49 -16.62 -1.08 -7.57
C GLU A 49 -16.14 -2.44 -8.08
N THR A 50 -15.19 -2.45 -9.02
CA THR A 50 -14.58 -3.65 -9.59
C THR A 50 -13.20 -3.96 -9.03
N TRP A 51 -12.81 -3.34 -7.91
CA TRP A 51 -11.53 -3.64 -7.26
C TRP A 51 -11.41 -5.13 -6.90
N VAL A 52 -10.22 -5.70 -7.10
CA VAL A 52 -9.91 -7.10 -6.82
C VAL A 52 -8.55 -7.20 -6.15
N GLU A 53 -8.47 -7.98 -5.07
CA GLU A 53 -7.20 -8.45 -4.52
C GLU A 53 -6.69 -9.65 -5.30
N PHE A 54 -5.38 -9.76 -5.51
CA PHE A 54 -4.80 -10.87 -6.26
C PHE A 54 -3.76 -11.66 -5.44
N PRO A 55 -4.02 -12.94 -5.13
CA PRO A 55 -5.29 -13.66 -5.31
C PRO A 55 -6.34 -13.22 -4.27
N PRO A 56 -7.65 -13.27 -4.59
CA PRO A 56 -8.69 -12.93 -3.62
C PRO A 56 -8.83 -14.05 -2.58
N ALA A 57 -9.21 -13.71 -1.35
CA ALA A 57 -9.56 -14.72 -0.36
C ALA A 57 -10.84 -15.49 -0.76
N PRO A 58 -11.03 -16.75 -0.31
CA PRO A 58 -12.25 -17.50 -0.58
C PRO A 58 -13.51 -16.74 -0.14
N GLY A 59 -14.42 -16.50 -1.08
CA GLY A 59 -15.68 -15.79 -0.83
C GLY A 59 -15.55 -14.27 -0.66
N GLN A 60 -14.40 -13.68 -0.97
CA GLN A 60 -14.22 -12.23 -0.94
C GLN A 60 -15.01 -11.56 -2.09
N PRO A 61 -15.92 -10.61 -1.78
CA PRO A 61 -16.61 -9.85 -2.80
C PRO A 61 -15.66 -8.90 -3.54
N ALA A 62 -16.04 -8.48 -4.73
CA ALA A 62 -15.34 -7.41 -5.44
C ALA A 62 -15.57 -6.04 -4.77
N GLY A 63 -14.75 -5.06 -5.14
CA GLY A 63 -14.94 -3.67 -4.77
C GLY A 63 -14.59 -3.35 -3.31
N PRO A 64 -15.04 -2.19 -2.80
CA PRO A 64 -14.78 -1.74 -1.43
C PRO A 64 -15.17 -2.76 -0.35
N ASP A 65 -16.25 -3.52 -0.56
CA ASP A 65 -16.73 -4.50 0.41
C ASP A 65 -15.75 -5.66 0.61
N GLY A 66 -15.03 -6.06 -0.45
CA GLY A 66 -13.95 -7.04 -0.34
C GLY A 66 -12.84 -6.56 0.58
N ALA A 67 -12.39 -5.32 0.38
CA ALA A 67 -11.36 -4.71 1.22
C ALA A 67 -11.80 -4.53 2.68
N LYS A 68 -13.06 -4.13 2.91
CA LYS A 68 -13.62 -4.01 4.27
C LYS A 68 -13.67 -5.36 4.99
N GLN A 69 -13.96 -6.44 4.27
CA GLN A 69 -13.93 -7.78 4.84
C GLN A 69 -12.52 -8.16 5.32
N ILE A 70 -11.47 -7.85 4.54
CA ILE A 70 -10.08 -8.07 4.95
C ILE A 70 -9.76 -7.23 6.19
N LEU A 71 -10.12 -5.94 6.17
CA LEU A 71 -9.90 -5.03 7.30
C LEU A 71 -10.52 -5.57 8.58
N ALA A 72 -11.78 -6.00 8.52
CA ALA A 72 -12.50 -6.56 9.66
C ALA A 72 -11.84 -7.84 10.20
N GLN A 73 -11.38 -8.73 9.31
CA GLN A 73 -10.68 -9.95 9.69
C GLN A 73 -9.34 -9.64 10.37
N LEU A 74 -8.53 -8.76 9.79
CA LEU A 74 -7.26 -8.33 10.36
C LEU A 74 -7.45 -7.66 11.72
N ARG A 75 -8.44 -6.77 11.86
CA ARG A 75 -8.72 -6.06 13.11
C ARG A 75 -9.28 -6.97 14.19
N THR A 76 -10.02 -8.01 13.82
CA THR A 76 -10.44 -9.06 14.74
C THR A 76 -9.24 -9.87 15.24
N ALA A 77 -8.35 -10.30 14.34
CA ALA A 77 -7.16 -11.07 14.68
C ALA A 77 -6.12 -10.26 15.47
N PHE A 78 -5.95 -8.99 15.11
CA PHE A 78 -4.94 -8.05 15.61
C PHE A 78 -5.59 -6.71 15.97
N PRO A 79 -6.28 -6.60 17.13
CA PRO A 79 -6.97 -5.36 17.50
C PRO A 79 -6.05 -4.15 17.66
N ASP A 80 -4.78 -4.39 17.98
CA ASP A 80 -3.70 -3.40 18.12
C ASP A 80 -2.83 -3.28 16.86
N MET A 81 -3.33 -3.71 15.69
CA MET A 81 -2.57 -3.63 14.45
C MET A 81 -2.16 -2.20 14.11
N THR A 82 -0.91 -2.04 13.66
CA THR A 82 -0.39 -0.84 13.01
C THR A 82 0.21 -1.21 11.67
N ILE A 83 0.10 -0.32 10.69
CA ILE A 83 0.76 -0.48 9.39
C ILE A 83 1.51 0.80 9.02
N LYS A 84 2.78 0.65 8.66
CA LYS A 84 3.67 1.77 8.32
C LYS A 84 4.21 1.57 6.91
N MET A 85 3.95 2.54 6.05
CA MET A 85 4.58 2.62 4.73
C MET A 85 6.06 2.99 4.92
N GLN A 86 6.96 2.11 4.51
CA GLN A 86 8.41 2.29 4.60
C GLN A 86 8.97 2.92 3.32
N GLU A 87 8.41 2.54 2.17
CA GLU A 87 8.89 2.96 0.86
C GLU A 87 7.73 2.97 -0.13
N VAL A 88 7.75 3.95 -1.04
CA VAL A 88 6.73 4.09 -2.09
C VAL A 88 7.43 4.40 -3.39
N LEU A 89 7.20 3.56 -4.39
CA LEU A 89 7.65 3.76 -5.76
C LEU A 89 6.43 3.85 -6.67
N GLN A 90 6.47 4.73 -7.66
CA GLN A 90 5.46 4.77 -8.71
C GLN A 90 6.13 4.50 -10.05
N ASP A 91 5.58 3.55 -10.80
CA ASP A 91 5.95 3.26 -12.18
C ASP A 91 4.69 3.18 -13.04
N GLY A 92 4.51 4.19 -13.90
CA GLY A 92 3.29 4.37 -14.70
C GLY A 92 2.02 4.32 -13.84
N ASN A 93 1.19 3.31 -14.13
CA ASN A 93 -0.11 3.09 -13.47
C ASN A 93 -0.02 2.23 -12.19
N LYS A 94 1.19 1.90 -11.73
CA LYS A 94 1.41 1.07 -10.55
C LYS A 94 2.06 1.87 -9.44
N VAL A 95 1.58 1.67 -8.22
CA VAL A 95 2.20 2.19 -7.00
C VAL A 95 2.60 1.00 -6.16
N ILE A 96 3.90 0.85 -5.93
CA ILE A 96 4.50 -0.24 -5.17
C ILE A 96 4.84 0.31 -3.79
N VAL A 97 4.41 -0.40 -2.74
CA VAL A 97 4.66 0.00 -1.37
C VAL A 97 5.31 -1.14 -0.62
N ARG A 98 6.43 -0.85 0.03
CA ARG A 98 6.98 -1.71 1.08
C ARG A 98 6.44 -1.22 2.41
N SER A 99 5.83 -2.11 3.19
CA SER A 99 5.20 -1.79 4.47
C SER A 99 5.73 -2.67 5.59
N GLU A 100 5.62 -2.16 6.82
CA GLU A 100 5.79 -2.92 8.05
C GLU A 100 4.43 -3.01 8.74
N ILE A 101 3.98 -4.23 9.03
CA ILE A 101 2.73 -4.50 9.75
C ILE A 101 3.09 -5.14 11.08
N ALA A 102 2.54 -4.61 12.16
CA ALA A 102 2.77 -5.13 13.50
C ALA A 102 1.47 -5.26 14.28
N GLY A 103 1.40 -6.20 15.21
CA GLY A 103 0.25 -6.39 16.09
C GLY A 103 0.39 -7.61 17.00
N THR A 104 -0.52 -7.75 17.95
CA THR A 104 -0.62 -8.92 18.82
C THR A 104 -1.75 -9.81 18.33
N GLN A 105 -1.44 -11.07 17.97
CA GLN A 105 -2.48 -12.01 17.54
C GLN A 105 -3.35 -12.41 18.74
N ARG A 106 -4.58 -11.90 18.81
CA ARG A 106 -5.53 -12.22 19.89
C ARG A 106 -6.57 -13.26 19.50
N ASN A 107 -6.86 -13.39 18.21
CA ASN A 107 -7.82 -14.36 17.68
C ASN A 107 -7.19 -15.22 16.57
N ALA A 108 -7.88 -16.30 16.19
CA ALA A 108 -7.44 -17.15 15.10
C ALA A 108 -7.32 -16.35 13.80
N PHE A 109 -6.31 -16.65 12.99
CA PHE A 109 -6.05 -15.98 11.72
C PHE A 109 -5.48 -16.96 10.71
N LEU A 110 -6.03 -16.99 9.49
CA LEU A 110 -5.61 -17.89 8.40
C LEU A 110 -5.49 -19.37 8.82
N GLY A 111 -6.43 -19.86 9.64
CA GLY A 111 -6.43 -21.25 10.14
C GLY A 111 -5.48 -21.52 11.31
N PHE A 112 -4.70 -20.54 11.74
CA PHE A 112 -3.82 -20.66 12.91
C PHE A 112 -4.52 -20.16 14.17
N ALA A 113 -4.56 -20.99 15.22
CA ALA A 113 -5.03 -20.60 16.54
C ALA A 113 -4.23 -19.41 17.09
N ALA A 114 -4.88 -18.57 17.91
CA ALA A 114 -4.24 -17.42 18.54
C ALA A 114 -3.08 -17.87 19.44
N LYS A 115 -1.90 -17.29 19.23
CA LYS A 115 -0.74 -17.53 20.09
C LYS A 115 -0.49 -16.41 21.12
N HIS A 116 -1.28 -15.33 21.09
CA HIS A 116 -1.16 -14.19 22.01
C HIS A 116 0.24 -13.56 22.03
N ARG A 117 0.93 -13.57 20.88
CA ARG A 117 2.26 -12.99 20.73
C ARG A 117 2.23 -11.80 19.79
N LYS A 118 3.15 -10.87 20.04
CA LYS A 118 3.48 -9.81 19.09
C LYS A 118 4.11 -10.42 17.85
N MET A 119 3.75 -9.89 16.70
CA MET A 119 4.35 -10.19 15.41
C MET A 119 4.63 -8.89 14.67
N THR A 120 5.69 -8.92 13.87
CA THR A 120 6.04 -7.88 12.91
C THR A 120 6.37 -8.58 11.61
N ILE A 121 5.78 -8.12 10.52
CA ILE A 121 6.03 -8.62 9.17
C ILE A 121 6.35 -7.45 8.25
N GLN A 122 7.09 -7.74 7.19
CA GLN A 122 7.25 -6.83 6.06
C GLN A 122 6.43 -7.34 4.89
N ALA A 123 5.76 -6.44 4.19
CA ALA A 123 5.00 -6.75 2.99
C ALA A 123 5.42 -5.83 1.84
N ILE A 124 5.21 -6.31 0.61
CA ILE A 124 5.31 -5.51 -0.60
C ILE A 124 3.99 -5.69 -1.34
N ASP A 125 3.28 -4.59 -1.52
CA ASP A 125 2.01 -4.54 -2.23
C ASP A 125 2.17 -3.74 -3.53
N ILE A 126 1.53 -4.20 -4.59
CA ILE A 126 1.48 -3.51 -5.88
C ILE A 126 0.04 -3.10 -6.13
N HIS A 127 -0.22 -1.79 -6.11
CA HIS A 127 -1.51 -1.21 -6.42
C HIS A 127 -1.53 -0.82 -7.89
N GLU A 128 -2.37 -1.47 -8.69
CA GLU A 128 -2.55 -1.17 -10.10
C GLU A 128 -3.81 -0.33 -10.33
N PHE A 129 -3.65 0.79 -11.03
CA PHE A 129 -4.73 1.68 -11.44
C PHE A 129 -5.06 1.40 -12.90
N ILE A 130 -6.29 0.98 -13.18
CA ILE A 130 -6.76 0.80 -14.55
C ILE A 130 -7.39 2.13 -14.98
N LEU A 131 -6.88 2.69 -16.08
CA LEU A 131 -7.54 3.83 -16.71
C LEU A 131 -8.79 3.30 -17.40
N GLU A 132 -9.97 3.76 -16.98
CA GLU A 132 -11.19 3.54 -17.76
C GLU A 132 -11.05 4.32 -19.07
N ASN A 133 -11.14 3.62 -20.19
CA ASN A 133 -11.21 4.20 -21.54
C ASN A 133 -12.61 4.71 -21.84
#